data_AF-A0A856MIJ2-F1
#
_entry.id   AF-A0A856MIJ2-F1
#
_cell.length_a   1.000
_cell.length_b   1.000
_cell.length_c   1.000
_cell.angle_alpha   90.00
_cell.angle_beta   90.00
_cell.angle_gamma   90.00
#
_symmetry.space_group_name_H-M   'P 1'
#
loop_
_entity.id
_entity.type
_entity.pdbx_description
1 polymer ?
#
loop_
_entity_poly.entity_id
_entity_poly.type
_entity_poly.pdbx_seq_one_letter_code
_entity_poly.pdbx_strand_id
1 'polypeptide(L)'
;MDSELQQAEYTDAKIKEGIKALEASEPGTLAMLPPATETEEELQQFGGQISTFLAELPEYLGRFVNEYKLPVISFALLVVTVTLLRLILAVLDAINDIPLLSPLLELTGIGYTIWFTFRYLLKGPTRQELGAKVDSIKKEIIG
;
A
#
# COMPACT_ATOMS: atom_id res chain seq x y z
N MET A 1 39.99 -39.96 48.74
CA MET A 1 39.16 -38.79 49.11
C MET A 1 39.70 -37.53 48.42
N ASP A 2 40.34 -37.69 47.26
CA ASP A 2 41.23 -36.66 46.68
C ASP A 2 40.62 -35.98 45.45
N SER A 3 39.52 -36.52 44.91
CA SER A 3 38.84 -36.00 43.71
C SER A 3 37.93 -34.80 44.03
N GLU A 4 37.39 -34.71 45.25
CA GLU A 4 36.49 -33.61 45.65
C GLU A 4 37.26 -32.31 45.98
N LEU A 5 38.50 -32.43 46.47
CA LEU A 5 39.36 -31.28 46.77
C LEU A 5 39.87 -30.60 45.48
N GLN A 6 40.17 -31.37 44.42
CA GLN A 6 40.54 -30.81 43.12
C GLN A 6 39.39 -30.09 42.43
N GLN A 7 38.15 -30.56 42.60
CA GLN A 7 36.99 -29.93 41.98
C GLN A 7 36.62 -28.60 42.65
N ALA A 8 36.82 -28.49 43.97
CA ALA A 8 36.62 -27.23 44.68
C ALA A 8 37.65 -26.17 44.26
N GLU A 9 38.92 -26.54 44.10
CA GLU A 9 40.00 -25.64 43.70
C GLU A 9 39.85 -25.15 42.24
N TYR A 10 39.43 -26.05 41.32
CA TYR A 10 39.17 -25.69 39.92
C TYR A 10 37.96 -24.76 39.77
N THR A 11 36.97 -24.90 40.65
CA THR A 11 35.76 -24.08 40.65
C THR A 11 36.05 -22.69 41.22
N ASP A 12 36.84 -22.61 42.30
CA ASP A 12 37.27 -21.33 42.87
C ASP A 12 38.14 -20.53 41.89
N ALA A 13 39.11 -21.16 41.23
CA ALA A 13 39.96 -20.52 40.22
C ALA A 13 39.14 -20.00 39.02
N LYS A 14 38.16 -20.78 38.55
CA LYS A 14 37.29 -20.39 37.43
C LYS A 14 36.31 -19.27 37.80
N ILE A 15 35.81 -19.27 39.04
CA ILE A 15 34.98 -18.17 39.55
C ILE A 15 35.83 -16.90 39.68
N LYS A 16 37.07 -17.01 40.15
CA LYS A 16 37.98 -15.88 40.31
C LYS A 16 38.41 -15.27 38.97
N GLU A 17 38.67 -16.10 37.96
CA GLU A 17 38.90 -15.67 36.57
C GLU A 17 37.65 -15.01 35.96
N GLY A 18 36.46 -15.57 36.21
CA GLY A 18 35.19 -14.98 35.76
C GLY A 18 34.91 -13.62 36.40
N ILE A 19 35.19 -13.45 37.69
CA ILE A 19 35.04 -12.17 38.40
C ILE A 19 36.09 -11.16 37.91
N LYS A 20 37.32 -11.60 37.65
CA LYS A 20 38.39 -10.74 37.10
C LYS A 20 38.11 -10.29 35.66
N ALA A 21 37.45 -11.13 34.85
CA ALA A 21 36.99 -10.77 33.51
C ALA A 21 35.80 -9.81 33.52
N LEU A 22 34.98 -9.83 34.58
CA LEU A 22 33.87 -8.89 34.79
C LEU A 22 34.32 -7.55 35.40
N GLU A 23 35.35 -7.55 36.26
CA GLU A 23 36.00 -6.32 36.75
C GLU A 23 36.91 -5.65 35.69
N ALA A 24 37.44 -6.42 34.73
CA ALA A 24 38.19 -5.88 33.60
C ALA A 24 37.30 -5.34 32.47
N SER A 25 35.98 -5.48 32.58
CA SER A 25 35.03 -4.76 31.74
C SER A 25 34.76 -3.41 32.41
N GLU A 26 35.47 -2.39 31.94
CA GLU A 26 35.32 -1.01 32.39
C GLU A 26 33.84 -0.63 32.50
N PRO A 27 33.39 0.01 33.61
CA PRO A 27 32.01 0.44 33.81
C PRO A 27 31.69 1.71 32.97
N GLY A 28 32.07 1.72 31.71
CA GLY A 28 32.01 2.88 30.82
C GLY A 28 31.66 2.58 29.37
N THR A 29 31.40 1.32 28.99
CA THR A 29 31.07 0.95 27.60
C THR A 29 29.63 0.49 27.40
N LEU A 30 28.70 0.97 28.23
CA LEU A 30 27.34 1.16 27.74
C LEU A 30 27.45 2.17 26.61
N ALA A 31 27.25 1.71 25.36
CA ALA A 31 27.24 2.50 24.13
C ALA A 31 27.03 3.99 24.44
N MET A 32 28.14 4.71 24.63
CA MET A 32 28.08 6.12 24.96
C MET A 32 27.61 6.74 23.66
N LEU A 33 26.36 7.22 23.65
CA LEU A 33 25.86 7.97 22.52
C LEU A 33 26.91 9.03 22.22
N PRO A 34 27.33 9.18 20.94
CA PRO A 34 28.31 10.18 20.57
C PRO A 34 27.91 11.51 21.19
N PRO A 35 28.88 12.32 21.67
CA PRO A 35 28.58 13.61 22.29
C PRO A 35 27.61 14.38 21.41
N ALA A 36 26.58 14.99 22.01
CA ALA A 36 25.47 15.63 21.29
C ALA A 36 25.93 16.56 20.15
N THR A 37 27.14 17.11 20.25
CA THR A 37 27.84 17.86 19.20
C THR A 37 28.03 17.10 17.88
N GLU A 38 28.48 15.83 17.91
CA GLU A 38 28.65 15.02 16.69
C GLU A 38 27.30 14.64 16.08
N THR A 39 26.30 14.36 16.93
CA THR A 39 24.93 14.06 16.49
C THR A 39 24.25 15.29 15.86
N GLU A 40 24.47 16.48 16.41
CA GLU A 40 23.97 17.73 15.81
C GLU A 40 24.65 18.04 14.48
N GLU A 41 25.97 17.82 14.37
CA GLU A 41 26.70 18.01 13.10
C GLU A 41 26.25 17.01 12.03
N GLU A 42 26.06 15.73 12.37
CA GLU A 42 25.53 14.71 11.45
C GLU A 42 24.09 15.00 11.04
N LEU A 43 23.22 15.47 11.96
CA LEU A 43 21.84 15.86 11.64
C LEU A 43 21.78 17.11 10.77
N GLN A 44 22.70 18.06 10.95
CA GLN A 44 22.81 19.24 10.08
C GLN A 44 23.30 18.87 8.68
N GLN A 45 24.29 17.97 8.58
CA GLN A 45 24.76 17.44 7.30
C GLN A 45 23.69 16.61 6.59
N PHE A 46 23.01 15.73 7.33
CA PHE A 46 21.91 14.91 6.83
C PHE A 46 20.69 15.75 6.43
N GLY A 47 20.35 16.77 7.24
CA GLY A 47 19.29 17.73 6.95
C GLY A 47 19.60 18.57 5.70
N GLY A 48 20.85 19.00 5.53
CA GLY A 48 21.31 19.67 4.31
C GLY A 48 21.17 18.78 3.08
N GLN A 49 21.62 17.52 3.17
CA GLN A 49 21.52 16.56 2.08
C GLN A 49 20.07 16.20 1.72
N ILE A 50 19.18 16.04 2.72
CA ILE A 50 17.74 15.86 2.49
C ILE A 50 17.15 17.11 1.85
N SER A 51 17.50 18.31 2.30
CA SER A 51 16.99 19.55 1.72
C SER A 51 17.36 19.68 0.25
N THR A 52 18.59 19.32 -0.14
CA THR A 52 19.02 19.31 -1.54
C THR A 52 18.27 18.25 -2.34
N PHE A 53 18.12 17.04 -1.82
CA PHE A 53 17.35 15.98 -2.47
C PHE A 53 15.86 16.37 -2.65
N LEU A 54 15.24 16.98 -1.64
CA LEU A 54 13.86 17.48 -1.71
C LEU A 54 13.71 18.64 -2.70
N ALA A 55 14.73 19.51 -2.81
CA ALA A 55 14.73 20.58 -3.80
C ALA A 55 14.78 20.02 -5.23
N GLU A 56 15.45 18.89 -5.43
CA GLU A 56 15.58 18.21 -6.73
C GLU A 56 14.46 17.19 -7.00
N LEU A 57 13.67 16.79 -6.00
CA LEU A 57 12.52 15.88 -6.15
C LEU A 57 11.58 16.24 -7.32
N PRO A 58 11.10 17.50 -7.46
CA PRO A 58 10.23 17.84 -8.58
C PRO A 58 10.90 17.58 -9.93
N GLU A 59 12.22 17.82 -10.03
CA GLU A 59 13.01 17.57 -11.23
C GLU A 59 13.16 16.07 -11.52
N TYR A 60 13.38 15.24 -10.49
CA TYR A 60 13.44 13.77 -10.62
C TYR A 60 12.09 13.17 -10.99
N LEU A 61 11.01 13.60 -10.35
CA LEU A 61 9.65 13.15 -10.66
C LEU A 61 9.23 13.57 -12.07
N GLY A 62 9.54 14.80 -12.46
CA GLY A 62 9.29 15.31 -13.81
C GLY A 62 10.00 14.48 -14.87
N ARG A 63 11.30 14.19 -14.67
CA ARG A 63 12.06 13.32 -15.57
C ARG A 63 11.54 11.89 -15.59
N PHE A 64 11.23 11.30 -14.43
CA PHE A 64 10.69 9.95 -14.36
C PHE A 64 9.36 9.82 -15.10
N VAL A 65 8.41 10.72 -14.85
CA VAL A 65 7.12 10.72 -15.56
C VAL A 65 7.33 10.93 -17.06
N ASN A 66 8.27 11.79 -17.46
CA ASN A 66 8.54 12.09 -18.87
C ASN A 66 9.30 10.97 -19.60
N GLU A 67 10.23 10.28 -18.93
CA GLU A 67 11.01 9.16 -19.45
C GLU A 67 10.17 7.88 -19.51
N TYR A 68 9.34 7.64 -18.49
CA TYR A 68 8.53 6.44 -18.34
C TYR A 68 7.04 6.69 -18.63
N LYS A 69 6.69 7.65 -19.49
CA LYS A 69 5.29 8.04 -19.78
C LYS A 69 4.35 6.86 -19.98
N LEU A 70 4.74 5.91 -20.83
CA LEU A 70 3.89 4.80 -21.25
C LEU A 70 3.59 3.83 -20.09
N PRO A 71 4.59 3.30 -19.35
CA PRO A 71 4.32 2.48 -18.17
C PRO A 71 3.71 3.27 -17.00
N VAL A 72 4.09 4.54 -16.77
CA VAL A 72 3.51 5.38 -15.71
C VAL A 72 2.03 5.62 -15.94
N ILE A 73 1.63 5.99 -17.16
CA ILE A 73 0.22 6.18 -17.51
C ILE A 73 -0.54 4.85 -17.39
N SER A 74 0.04 3.75 -17.86
CA SER A 74 -0.60 2.44 -17.77
C SER A 74 -0.83 2.02 -16.32
N PHE A 75 0.18 2.21 -15.47
CA PHE A 75 0.07 1.93 -14.04
C PHE A 75 -0.93 2.86 -13.35
N ALA A 76 -0.89 4.16 -13.63
CA ALA A 76 -1.86 5.12 -13.11
C ALA A 76 -3.29 4.74 -13.51
N LEU A 77 -3.50 4.34 -14.76
CA LEU A 77 -4.81 3.89 -15.25
C LEU A 77 -5.25 2.60 -14.56
N LEU A 78 -4.34 1.66 -14.32
CA LEU A 78 -4.62 0.44 -13.56
C LEU A 78 -5.07 0.81 -12.12
N VAL A 79 -4.31 1.66 -11.44
CA VAL A 79 -4.62 2.10 -10.07
C VAL A 79 -5.97 2.81 -10.01
N VAL A 80 -6.25 3.72 -10.95
CA VAL A 80 -7.56 4.39 -11.06
C VAL A 80 -8.67 3.38 -11.29
N THR A 81 -8.47 2.43 -12.19
CA THR A 81 -9.47 1.39 -12.50
C THR A 81 -9.77 0.52 -11.28
N VAL A 82 -8.74 0.07 -10.56
CA VAL A 82 -8.89 -0.74 -9.35
C VAL A 82 -9.58 0.06 -8.24
N THR A 83 -9.23 1.34 -8.08
CA THR A 83 -9.85 2.22 -7.09
C THR A 83 -11.33 2.46 -7.42
N LEU A 84 -11.65 2.68 -8.69
CA LEU A 84 -13.03 2.84 -9.14
C LEU A 84 -13.83 1.55 -8.92
N LEU A 85 -13.26 0.38 -9.24
CA LEU A 85 -13.90 -0.90 -8.98
C LEU A 85 -14.16 -1.10 -7.49
N ARG A 86 -13.18 -0.79 -6.63
CA ARG A 86 -13.34 -0.82 -5.17
C ARG A 86 -14.46 0.10 -4.70
N LEU A 87 -14.58 1.30 -5.27
CA LEU A 87 -15.65 2.23 -4.95
C LEU A 87 -17.03 1.66 -5.31
N ILE A 88 -17.16 1.08 -6.51
CA ILE A 88 -18.42 0.43 -6.94
C ILE A 88 -18.79 -0.72 -6.00
N LEU A 89 -17.82 -1.57 -5.63
CA LEU A 89 -18.04 -2.65 -4.68
C LEU A 89 -18.44 -2.14 -3.30
N ALA A 90 -17.78 -1.10 -2.79
CA ALA A 90 -18.12 -0.50 -1.51
C ALA A 90 -19.54 0.10 -1.50
N VAL A 91 -19.97 0.72 -2.60
CA VAL A 91 -21.35 1.20 -2.75
C VAL A 91 -22.33 0.02 -2.77
N LEU A 92 -22.00 -1.07 -3.47
CA LEU A 92 -22.84 -2.26 -3.51
C LEU A 92 -22.96 -2.90 -2.12
N ASP A 93 -21.87 -2.98 -1.37
CA ASP A 93 -21.87 -3.46 0.03
C ASP A 93 -22.77 -2.58 0.90
N ALA A 94 -22.63 -1.25 0.81
CA ALA A 94 -23.47 -0.31 1.58
C ALA A 94 -24.96 -0.40 1.21
N ILE A 95 -25.28 -0.67 -0.05
CA ILE A 95 -26.66 -0.92 -0.50
C ILE A 95 -27.19 -2.23 0.08
N ASN A 96 -26.36 -3.28 0.11
CA ASN A 96 -26.72 -4.59 0.65
C ASN A 96 -26.95 -4.57 2.17
N ASP A 97 -26.27 -3.69 2.88
CA ASP A 97 -26.50 -3.46 4.32
C ASP A 97 -27.87 -2.81 4.61
N ILE A 98 -28.54 -2.24 3.60
CA ILE A 98 -29.88 -1.67 3.75
C ILE A 98 -30.92 -2.73 3.37
N PRO A 99 -31.63 -3.34 4.33
CA PRO A 99 -32.40 -4.57 4.14
C PRO A 99 -33.55 -4.46 3.13
N LEU A 100 -34.05 -3.26 2.84
CA LEU A 100 -35.10 -3.04 1.86
C LEU A 100 -34.58 -2.64 0.48
N LEU A 101 -33.41 -2.01 0.38
CA LEU A 101 -32.92 -1.51 -0.92
C LEU A 101 -32.37 -2.62 -1.80
N SER A 102 -31.61 -3.55 -1.22
CA SER A 102 -31.06 -4.69 -1.96
C SER A 102 -32.12 -5.50 -2.72
N PRO A 103 -33.19 -6.01 -2.07
CA PRO A 103 -34.22 -6.78 -2.78
C PRO A 103 -35.04 -5.92 -3.77
N LEU A 104 -35.23 -4.62 -3.51
CA LEU A 104 -35.93 -3.73 -4.44
C LEU A 104 -35.12 -3.48 -5.72
N LEU A 105 -33.81 -3.29 -5.60
CA LEU A 105 -32.92 -3.12 -6.74
C LEU A 105 -32.75 -4.41 -7.53
N GLU A 106 -32.68 -5.56 -6.86
CA GLU A 106 -32.66 -6.87 -7.51
C GLU A 106 -33.95 -7.09 -8.32
N LEU A 107 -35.12 -6.87 -7.70
CA LEU A 107 -36.40 -7.01 -8.38
C LEU A 107 -36.55 -6.02 -9.55
N THR A 108 -36.12 -4.77 -9.36
CA THR A 108 -36.14 -3.76 -10.42
C THR A 108 -35.21 -4.15 -11.56
N GLY A 109 -34.00 -4.62 -11.26
CA GLY A 109 -33.03 -5.07 -12.24
C GLY A 109 -33.56 -6.24 -13.06
N ILE A 110 -34.02 -7.30 -12.40
CA ILE A 110 -34.60 -8.48 -13.06
C ILE A 110 -35.83 -8.08 -13.88
N GLY A 111 -36.75 -7.31 -13.30
CA GLY A 111 -37.96 -6.85 -13.98
C GLY A 111 -37.65 -6.04 -15.24
N TYR A 112 -36.71 -5.10 -15.14
CA TYR A 112 -36.29 -4.27 -16.27
C TYR A 112 -35.54 -5.08 -17.32
N THR A 113 -34.63 -5.98 -16.93
CA THR A 113 -33.90 -6.84 -17.85
C THR A 113 -34.85 -7.75 -18.62
N ILE A 114 -35.81 -8.38 -17.94
CA ILE A 114 -36.85 -9.20 -18.59
C ILE A 114 -37.65 -8.35 -19.56
N TRP A 115 -38.23 -7.23 -19.09
CA TRP A 115 -39.06 -6.36 -19.92
C TRP A 115 -38.30 -5.83 -21.15
N PHE A 116 -37.08 -5.34 -20.96
CA PHE A 116 -36.22 -4.82 -22.02
C PHE A 116 -35.89 -5.91 -23.04
N THR A 117 -35.55 -7.11 -22.58
CA THR A 117 -35.24 -8.24 -23.47
C THR A 117 -36.45 -8.62 -24.32
N PHE A 118 -37.62 -8.80 -23.71
CA PHE A 118 -38.84 -9.12 -24.46
C PHE A 118 -39.27 -8.00 -25.40
N ARG A 119 -39.10 -6.74 -25.00
CA ARG A 119 -39.61 -5.58 -25.73
C ARG A 119 -38.70 -5.12 -26.85
N TYR A 120 -37.38 -5.22 -26.70
CA TYR A 120 -36.41 -4.67 -27.64
C TYR A 120 -35.50 -5.73 -28.26
N LEU A 121 -35.15 -6.79 -27.53
CA LEU A 121 -34.25 -7.82 -28.04
C LEU A 121 -34.95 -8.99 -28.74
N LEU A 122 -36.24 -9.27 -28.55
CA LEU A 122 -36.89 -10.40 -29.24
C LEU A 122 -37.66 -10.01 -30.51
N LYS A 123 -38.24 -8.80 -30.53
CA LYS A 123 -39.08 -8.33 -31.64
C LYS A 123 -38.22 -7.63 -32.71
N GLY A 124 -38.32 -8.08 -33.96
CA GLY A 124 -37.54 -7.55 -35.09
C GLY A 124 -37.64 -6.02 -35.28
N PRO A 125 -38.85 -5.43 -35.33
CA PRO A 125 -39.01 -3.98 -35.52
C PRO A 125 -38.34 -3.14 -34.42
N THR A 126 -38.35 -3.65 -33.19
CA THR A 126 -37.88 -2.91 -32.01
C THR A 126 -36.38 -3.06 -31.79
N ARG A 127 -35.76 -4.10 -32.37
CA ARG A 127 -34.30 -4.20 -32.50
C ARG A 127 -33.76 -3.09 -33.41
N GLN A 128 -34.43 -2.82 -34.52
CA GLN A 128 -34.03 -1.75 -35.45
C GLN A 128 -34.17 -0.37 -34.80
N GLU A 129 -35.27 -0.12 -34.08
CA GLU A 129 -35.47 1.09 -33.29
C GLU A 129 -34.37 1.29 -32.24
N LEU A 130 -34.02 0.22 -31.50
CA LEU A 130 -32.95 0.27 -30.50
C LEU A 130 -31.58 0.56 -31.14
N GLY A 131 -31.25 -0.12 -32.25
CA GLY A 131 -30.02 0.12 -33.00
C GLY A 131 -29.90 1.56 -33.49
N ALA A 132 -30.96 2.10 -34.10
CA ALA A 132 -30.99 3.48 -34.55
C ALA A 132 -30.79 4.47 -33.38
N LYS A 133 -31.40 4.20 -32.22
CA LYS A 133 -31.26 5.02 -31.02
C LYS A 133 -29.84 4.99 -30.45
N VAL A 134 -29.21 3.82 -30.44
CA VAL A 134 -27.80 3.65 -30.04
C VAL A 134 -26.88 4.39 -31.00
N ASP A 135 -27.11 4.28 -32.31
CA ASP A 135 -26.32 5.00 -33.32
C ASP A 135 -26.45 6.52 -33.19
N SER A 136 -27.64 7.03 -32.89
CA SER A 136 -27.85 8.46 -32.61
C SER A 136 -27.06 8.93 -31.39
N ILE A 137 -27.12 8.19 -30.27
CA ILE A 137 -26.36 8.53 -29.06
C ILE A 137 -24.86 8.47 -29.33
N LYS A 138 -24.41 7.46 -30.08
CA LYS A 138 -23.00 7.33 -30.46
C LYS A 138 -22.50 8.53 -31.26
N LYS A 139 -23.28 8.99 -32.24
CA LYS A 139 -22.98 10.21 -33.01
C LYS A 139 -22.96 11.45 -32.13
N GLU A 140 -23.85 11.55 -31.15
CA GLU A 140 -23.90 12.70 -30.24
C GLU A 140 -22.66 12.79 -29.34
N ILE A 141 -22.14 11.66 -28.88
CA ILE A 141 -20.98 11.62 -27.98
C ILE A 141 -19.65 11.68 -28.74
N ILE A 142 -19.58 11.06 -29.92
CA ILE A 142 -18.31 10.82 -30.62
C ILE A 142 -18.16 11.67 -31.90
N GLY A 143 -19.27 12.15 -32.48
CA GLY A 143 -19.31 12.75 -33.82
C GLY A 143 -19.63 11.72 -34.91
#